data_AF-A0A9Q9DU92-F1
#
_entry.id   AF-A0A9Q9DU92-F1
#
_cell.length_a   1.000
_cell.length_b   1.000
_cell.length_c   1.000
_cell.angle_alpha   90.00
_cell.angle_beta   90.00
_cell.angle_gamma   90.00
#
_symmetry.space_group_name_H-M   'P 1'
#
loop_
_entity.id
_entity.type
_entity.pdbx_description
1 polymer ?
#
loop_
_entity_poly.entity_id
_entity_poly.type
_entity_poly.pdbx_seq_one_letter_code
_entity_poly.pdbx_strand_id
1 'polypeptide(L)'
;MRFTIATLFTLAAFSMAQVTPNNAGAKNVGTGNGQQFITGGCVSDADCSSQCCAQVASSGKGVCSNEVAANQNGKTGCGFNDPNAAAVIAAAKAQVAKQGFKRAVRAE
;
A
#
# COMPACT_ATOMS: atom_id res chain seq x y z
N MET A 1 6.21 -31.55 38.82
CA MET A 1 6.78 -30.39 38.10
C MET A 1 7.05 -30.73 36.62
N ARG A 2 6.02 -31.06 35.83
CA ARG A 2 6.17 -31.46 34.41
C ARG A 2 5.11 -30.85 33.47
N PHE A 3 4.29 -29.92 33.96
CA PHE A 3 3.22 -29.31 33.17
C PHE A 3 3.36 -27.80 32.97
N THR A 4 4.48 -27.20 33.40
CA THR A 4 4.68 -25.74 33.35
C THR A 4 5.37 -25.23 32.08
N ILE A 5 5.79 -26.12 31.17
CA ILE A 5 6.59 -25.73 29.98
C ILE A 5 5.71 -25.57 28.71
N ALA A 6 4.49 -26.10 28.71
CA ALA A 6 3.62 -26.08 27.53
C ALA A 6 2.82 -24.77 27.33
N THR A 7 2.80 -23.87 28.31
CA THR A 7 1.98 -22.64 28.26
C THR A 7 2.69 -21.40 27.71
N LEU A 8 3.99 -21.49 27.37
CA LEU A 8 4.76 -20.34 26.86
C LEU A 8 4.79 -20.24 25.32
N PHE A 9 4.31 -21.25 24.58
CA PHE A 9 4.39 -21.27 23.12
C PHE A 9 3.15 -20.70 22.39
N THR A 10 2.08 -20.36 23.10
CA THR A 10 0.81 -19.93 22.50
C THR A 10 0.68 -18.40 22.32
N LEU A 11 1.69 -17.61 22.70
CA LEU A 11 1.68 -16.15 22.62
C LEU A 11 2.42 -15.57 21.39
N ALA A 12 2.52 -16.34 20.29
CA ALA A 12 3.31 -15.94 19.11
C ALA A 12 2.48 -15.34 17.95
N ALA A 13 1.16 -15.21 18.08
CA ALA A 13 0.30 -14.68 17.02
C ALA A 13 -0.09 -13.21 17.28
N PHE A 14 0.88 -12.33 17.51
CA PHE A 14 0.65 -10.89 17.35
C PHE A 14 0.61 -10.60 15.85
N SER A 15 -0.58 -10.56 15.29
CA SER A 15 -0.84 -10.14 13.91
C SER A 15 -0.44 -8.67 13.75
N MET A 16 0.77 -8.44 13.23
CA MET A 16 1.20 -7.11 12.80
C MET A 16 0.22 -6.64 11.71
N ALA A 17 -0.62 -5.65 12.02
CA ALA A 17 -1.50 -5.05 11.02
C ALA A 17 -0.65 -4.23 10.05
N GLN A 18 -0.22 -4.86 8.95
CA GLN A 18 0.66 -4.24 7.97
C GLN A 18 -0.14 -3.36 7.01
N VAL A 19 0.44 -2.21 6.63
CA VAL A 19 -0.18 -1.36 5.61
C VAL A 19 -0.18 -2.11 4.29
N THR A 20 -1.35 -2.20 3.66
CA THR A 20 -1.48 -2.66 2.28
C THR A 20 -2.04 -1.52 1.43
N PRO A 21 -1.68 -1.46 0.13
CA PRO A 21 -2.24 -0.46 -0.78
C PRO A 21 -3.77 -0.51 -0.80
N ASN A 22 -4.42 0.64 -0.60
CA ASN A 22 -5.86 0.77 -0.74
C ASN A 22 -6.26 0.71 -2.22
N ASN A 23 -7.16 -0.23 -2.55
CA ASN A 23 -7.58 -0.47 -3.92
C ASN A 23 -8.46 0.64 -4.52
N ALA A 24 -9.04 1.56 -3.72
CA ALA A 24 -9.88 2.64 -4.23
C ALA A 24 -9.14 3.56 -5.23
N GLY A 25 -7.83 3.72 -5.04
CA GLY A 25 -6.96 4.49 -5.92
C GLY A 25 -6.32 3.70 -7.07
N ALA A 26 -6.70 2.44 -7.29
CA ALA A 26 -6.01 1.57 -8.26
C ALA A 26 -5.90 2.18 -9.67
N LYS A 27 -6.88 2.98 -10.09
CA LYS A 27 -6.89 3.67 -11.40
C LYS A 27 -5.78 4.72 -11.58
N ASN A 28 -5.20 5.23 -10.49
CA ASN A 28 -4.18 6.29 -10.54
C ASN A 28 -2.76 5.76 -10.27
N VAL A 29 -2.57 4.46 -10.03
CA VAL A 29 -1.24 3.87 -9.77
C VAL A 29 -0.38 3.95 -11.05
N GLY A 30 0.82 4.51 -10.93
CA GLY A 30 1.77 4.69 -12.02
C GLY A 30 1.36 5.73 -13.06
N THR A 31 0.47 6.65 -12.70
CA THR A 31 0.09 7.77 -13.58
C THR A 31 0.97 9.00 -13.42
N GLY A 32 1.76 9.08 -12.34
CA GLY A 32 2.76 10.14 -12.14
C GLY A 32 2.18 11.55 -12.04
N ASN A 33 0.91 11.69 -11.68
CA ASN A 33 0.19 12.97 -11.67
C ASN A 33 -0.30 13.39 -10.27
N GLY A 34 0.22 12.77 -9.22
CA GLY A 34 -0.09 13.12 -7.84
C GLY A 34 -1.54 12.82 -7.40
N GLN A 35 -2.31 12.01 -8.14
CA GLN A 35 -3.72 11.75 -7.80
C GLN A 35 -3.92 10.63 -6.76
N GLN A 36 -2.86 9.99 -6.27
CA GLN A 36 -2.97 9.04 -5.17
C GLN A 36 -2.93 9.75 -3.82
N PHE A 37 -3.85 9.35 -2.94
CA PHE A 37 -3.91 9.81 -1.55
C PHE A 37 -3.16 8.83 -0.64
N ILE A 38 -2.96 9.24 0.62
CA ILE A 38 -2.36 8.42 1.68
C ILE A 38 -3.00 7.03 1.71
N THR A 39 -2.18 5.99 1.86
CA THR A 39 -2.51 4.55 1.75
C THR A 39 -2.80 4.04 0.35
N GLY A 40 -2.97 4.90 -0.66
CA GLY A 40 -3.06 4.49 -2.06
C GLY A 40 -1.79 3.78 -2.53
N GLY A 41 -1.91 2.86 -3.47
CA GLY A 41 -0.73 2.23 -4.08
C GLY A 41 0.09 3.22 -4.92
N CYS A 42 1.40 3.04 -4.97
CA CYS A 42 2.30 3.86 -5.78
C CYS A 42 3.49 3.04 -6.27
N VAL A 43 4.06 3.48 -7.39
CA VAL A 43 5.35 2.95 -7.92
C VAL A 43 6.47 3.99 -7.88
N SER A 44 6.12 5.26 -7.61
CA SER A 44 7.06 6.37 -7.39
C SER A 44 6.37 7.50 -6.61
N ASP A 45 7.15 8.43 -6.06
CA ASP A 45 6.64 9.63 -5.38
C ASP A 45 5.67 10.45 -6.25
N ALA A 46 5.87 10.43 -7.58
CA ALA A 46 5.04 11.17 -8.54
C ALA A 46 3.59 10.70 -8.58
N ASP A 47 3.28 9.48 -8.10
CA ASP A 47 1.89 9.02 -8.00
C ASP A 47 1.13 9.72 -6.87
N CYS A 48 1.84 10.12 -5.80
CA CYS A 48 1.25 10.55 -4.54
C CYS A 48 1.08 12.08 -4.48
N SER A 49 -0.10 12.55 -4.06
CA SER A 49 -0.35 13.96 -3.76
C SER A 49 0.61 14.51 -2.69
N SER A 50 1.02 13.65 -1.76
CA SER A 50 1.99 13.94 -0.70
C SER A 50 3.45 13.87 -1.14
N GLN A 51 3.73 13.57 -2.42
CA GLN A 51 5.08 13.38 -2.96
C GLN A 51 5.93 12.35 -2.20
N CYS A 52 5.27 11.39 -1.55
CA CYS A 52 5.95 10.37 -0.76
C CYS A 52 5.30 9.01 -0.99
N CYS A 53 5.97 8.19 -1.79
CA CYS A 53 5.74 6.78 -1.96
C CYS A 53 6.69 6.01 -1.03
N ALA A 54 6.12 5.31 -0.07
CA ALA A 54 6.89 4.57 0.92
C ALA A 54 6.76 3.06 0.71
N GLN A 55 7.87 2.34 0.72
CA GLN A 55 7.86 0.89 0.62
C GLN A 55 7.45 0.26 1.96
N VAL A 56 6.58 -0.74 1.92
CA VAL A 56 6.25 -1.58 3.07
C VAL A 56 7.22 -2.74 3.14
N ALA A 57 8.07 -2.79 4.17
CA ALA A 57 9.19 -3.74 4.30
C ALA A 57 8.78 -5.20 4.12
N SER A 58 7.61 -5.59 4.62
CA SER A 58 7.14 -6.97 4.60
C SER A 58 6.66 -7.46 3.24
N SER A 59 6.18 -6.55 2.39
CA SER A 59 5.55 -6.90 1.12
C SER A 59 6.30 -6.36 -0.10
N GLY A 60 7.24 -5.44 0.12
CA GLY A 60 7.94 -4.70 -0.93
C GLY A 60 7.06 -3.72 -1.72
N LYS A 61 5.78 -3.57 -1.35
CA LYS A 61 4.82 -2.72 -2.08
C LYS A 61 4.97 -1.25 -1.71
N GLY A 62 4.78 -0.36 -2.67
CA GLY A 62 4.68 1.08 -2.45
C GLY A 62 3.29 1.50 -1.97
N VAL A 63 3.25 2.33 -0.93
CA VAL A 63 2.05 3.00 -0.43
C VAL A 63 2.31 4.49 -0.22
N CYS A 64 1.41 5.33 -0.72
CA CYS A 64 1.50 6.76 -0.47
C CYS A 64 1.43 7.04 1.04
N SER A 65 2.33 7.90 1.51
CA SER A 65 2.46 8.28 2.91
C SER A 65 2.67 9.78 3.02
N ASN A 66 2.48 10.34 4.22
CA ASN A 66 3.10 11.61 4.55
C ASN A 66 4.55 11.35 4.96
N GLU A 67 5.37 12.39 4.93
CA GLU A 67 6.79 12.33 5.28
C GLU A 67 6.99 11.82 6.73
N VAL A 68 6.17 12.33 7.66
CA VAL A 68 6.27 12.00 9.10
C VAL A 68 5.95 10.53 9.40
N ALA A 69 5.00 9.91 8.68
CA ALA A 69 4.64 8.51 8.87
C ALA A 69 5.32 7.57 7.86
N ALA A 70 6.24 8.07 7.02
CA ALA A 70 6.93 7.26 6.02
C ALA A 70 7.81 6.15 6.62
N ASN A 71 8.17 6.25 7.91
CA ASN A 71 8.92 5.23 8.66
C ASN A 71 8.05 4.48 9.70
N GLN A 72 6.73 4.68 9.69
CA GLN A 72 5.81 4.07 10.63
C GLN A 72 5.10 2.87 10.00
N ASN A 73 4.54 2.00 10.86
CA ASN A 73 3.72 0.86 10.45
C ASN A 73 4.38 -0.06 9.40
N GLY A 74 5.68 -0.28 9.55
CA GLY A 74 6.47 -1.16 8.67
C GLY A 74 6.89 -0.54 7.34
N LYS A 75 6.76 0.79 7.18
CA LYS A 75 7.27 1.52 6.02
C LYS A 75 8.76 1.88 6.19
N THR A 76 9.47 2.08 5.08
CA THR A 76 10.93 2.27 5.07
C THR A 76 11.39 3.65 4.57
N GLY A 77 10.50 4.64 4.54
CA GLY A 77 10.78 6.01 4.07
C GLY A 77 10.19 6.31 2.69
N CYS A 78 10.16 7.60 2.32
CA CYS A 78 9.75 8.09 0.99
C CYS A 78 10.83 7.83 -0.07
N GLY A 79 10.54 8.07 -1.35
CA GLY A 79 11.51 7.86 -2.43
C GLY A 79 11.55 6.42 -2.95
N PHE A 80 10.50 5.63 -2.68
CA PHE A 80 10.41 4.30 -3.27
C PHE A 80 10.14 4.41 -4.77
N ASN A 81 11.10 3.94 -5.57
CA ASN A 81 10.94 3.70 -7.00
C ASN A 81 10.87 2.20 -7.24
N ASP A 82 9.70 1.70 -7.65
CA ASP A 82 9.44 0.27 -7.78
C ASP A 82 10.15 -0.31 -9.01
N PRO A 83 11.11 -1.25 -8.86
CA PRO A 83 11.75 -1.90 -10.01
C PRO A 83 10.77 -2.76 -10.83
N ASN A 84 9.61 -3.12 -10.27
CA ASN A 84 8.55 -3.89 -10.90
C ASN A 84 7.34 -3.03 -11.28
N ALA A 85 7.52 -1.72 -11.46
CA ALA A 85 6.44 -0.76 -11.71
C ALA A 85 5.44 -1.22 -12.79
N ALA A 86 5.93 -1.76 -13.91
CA ALA A 86 5.07 -2.24 -15.01
C ALA A 86 4.08 -3.34 -14.55
N ALA A 87 4.54 -4.30 -13.75
CA ALA A 87 3.70 -5.38 -13.23
C ALA A 87 2.69 -4.86 -12.20
N VAL A 88 3.09 -3.92 -11.34
CA VAL A 88 2.21 -3.29 -10.35
C VAL A 88 1.11 -2.48 -11.03
N ILE A 89 1.44 -1.70 -12.06
CA ILE A 89 0.48 -0.95 -12.87
C ILE A 89 -0.50 -1.90 -13.57
N ALA A 90 -0.02 -3.01 -14.13
CA ALA A 90 -0.88 -4.02 -14.74
C ALA A 90 -1.86 -4.63 -13.71
N ALA A 91 -1.38 -4.97 -12.52
CA ALA A 91 -2.21 -5.48 -11.43
C ALA A 91 -3.24 -4.43 -10.97
N ALA A 92 -2.87 -3.16 -10.91
CA ALA A 92 -3.78 -2.06 -10.57
C ALA A 92 -4.89 -1.90 -11.62
N LYS A 93 -4.57 -1.98 -12.92
CA LYS A 93 -5.58 -2.00 -14.00
C LYS A 93 -6.52 -3.19 -13.89
N ALA A 94 -5.99 -4.39 -13.59
CA ALA A 94 -6.82 -5.56 -13.34
C ALA A 94 -7.74 -5.37 -12.11
N GLN A 95 -7.27 -4.68 -11.07
CA GLN A 95 -8.09 -4.33 -9.92
C GLN A 95 -9.22 -3.36 -10.28
N VAL A 96 -8.96 -2.37 -11.13
CA VAL A 96 -10.02 -1.46 -11.64
C VAL A 96 -11.09 -2.25 -12.39
N ALA A 97 -10.70 -3.20 -13.24
CA ALA A 97 -11.64 -4.06 -13.96
C ALA A 97 -12.52 -4.87 -12.99
N LYS A 98 -11.93 -5.42 -11.93
CA LYS A 98 -12.67 -6.17 -10.87
C LYS A 98 -13.64 -5.28 -10.09
N GLN A 99 -13.30 -4.02 -9.87
CA GLN A 99 -14.13 -3.10 -9.09
C GLN A 99 -15.39 -2.66 -9.83
N GLY A 100 -15.48 -2.86 -11.16
CA GLY A 100 -16.71 -2.64 -11.91
C GLY A 100 -17.23 -1.20 -11.84
N PHE A 101 -16.36 -0.21 -11.58
CA PHE A 101 -16.73 1.20 -11.50
C PHE A 101 -17.31 1.69 -12.84
N LYS A 102 -18.64 1.61 -12.98
CA LYS A 102 -19.35 2.37 -13.99
C LYS A 102 -19.24 3.84 -13.60
N ARG A 103 -18.75 4.68 -14.51
CA ARG A 103 -18.66 6.13 -14.29
C ARG A 103 -20.09 6.65 -14.10
N ALA A 104 -20.51 6.86 -12.86
CA ALA A 104 -21.76 7.53 -12.55
C ALA A 104 -21.54 9.02 -12.82
N VAL A 105 -21.97 9.48 -13.99
CA VAL A 105 -22.13 10.91 -14.25
C VAL A 105 -23.29 11.36 -13.38
N ARG A 106 -22.98 12.07 -12.28
CA ARG A 106 -23.99 12.76 -11.49
C ARG A 106 -24.41 13.96 -12.32
N ALA A 107 -25.62 13.93 -12.87
CA ALA A 107 -26.24 15.14 -13.40
C ALA A 107 -26.48 16.07 -12.21
N GLU A 108 -25.94 17.28 -12.29
CA GLU A 108 -26.16 18.35 -11.32
C GLU A 108 -27.58 18.89 -11.40
#